data_AF-A0A9E4CUY0-F1
#
_entry.id   AF-A0A9E4CUY0-F1
#
_cell.length_a   1.000
_cell.length_b   1.000
_cell.length_c   1.000
_cell.angle_alpha   90.00
_cell.angle_beta   90.00
_cell.angle_gamma   90.00
#
_symmetry.space_group_name_H-M   'P 1'
#
loop_
_entity.id
_entity.type
_entity.pdbx_description
1 polymer ?
#
loop_
_entity_poly.entity_id
_entity_poly.type
_entity_poly.pdbx_seq_one_letter_code
_entity_poly.pdbx_strand_id
1 'polypeptide(L)'
;MRPPDPPPPPADAAYAARLAELARPFGVTHTGVASADVMEAARRQLLARLDAGLTDGMQFTFKNPLRSTDPGQAVRGARSVFVAARPYLMEPAADGAAA
;
A
#
# COMPACT_ATOMS: atom_id res chain seq x y z
N MET A 1 17.38 18.66 -26.18
CA MET A 1 17.58 17.59 -25.17
C MET A 1 17.20 18.16 -23.81
N ARG A 2 16.26 17.54 -23.08
CA ARG A 2 15.95 17.94 -21.70
C ARG A 2 17.14 17.53 -20.80
N PRO A 3 17.62 18.39 -19.89
CA PRO A 3 18.61 17.98 -18.91
C PRO A 3 18.11 16.76 -18.12
N PRO A 4 19.00 15.82 -17.74
CA PRO A 4 18.61 14.73 -16.87
C PRO A 4 18.04 15.31 -15.57
N ASP A 5 16.98 14.69 -15.06
CA ASP A 5 16.44 15.08 -13.76
C ASP A 5 17.51 14.86 -12.69
N PRO A 6 17.60 15.74 -11.68
CA PRO A 6 18.54 15.56 -10.59
C PRO A 6 18.26 14.22 -9.88
N PRO A 7 19.30 13.58 -9.33
CA PRO A 7 19.11 12.35 -8.57
C PRO A 7 18.12 12.61 -7.42
N PRO A 8 17.21 11.67 -7.14
CA PRO A 8 16.29 11.83 -6.02
C PRO A 8 17.07 11.95 -4.71
N PRO A 9 16.52 12.67 -3.71
CA PRO A 9 17.12 12.70 -2.38
C PRO A 9 17.22 11.27 -1.81
N PRO A 10 18.18 11.02 -0.90
CA PRO A 10 18.29 9.73 -0.24
C PRO A 10 16.98 9.41 0.49
N ALA A 11 16.41 8.24 0.22
CA ALA A 11 15.20 7.74 0.86
C ALA A 11 15.52 7.11 2.21
N ASP A 12 16.05 7.92 3.13
CA ASP A 12 16.49 7.51 4.46
C ASP A 12 15.42 7.75 5.54
N ALA A 13 15.78 7.55 6.80
CA ALA A 13 14.88 7.75 7.94
C ALA A 13 14.40 9.21 8.07
N ALA A 14 15.22 10.20 7.70
CA ALA A 14 14.83 11.60 7.75
C ALA A 14 13.80 11.92 6.65
N TYR A 15 13.99 11.35 5.46
CA TYR A 15 13.00 11.44 4.38
C TYR A 15 11.68 10.78 4.78
N ALA A 16 11.71 9.58 5.37
CA ALA A 16 10.51 8.89 5.85
C ALA A 16 9.78 9.69 6.95
N ALA A 17 10.52 10.29 7.90
CA ALA A 17 9.94 11.16 8.92
C ALA A 17 9.28 12.40 8.29
N ARG A 18 9.89 12.99 7.25
CA ARG A 18 9.27 14.11 6.52
C ARG A 18 7.97 13.71 5.83
N LEU A 19 7.92 12.52 5.23
CA LEU A 19 6.67 11.98 4.66
C LEU A 19 5.59 11.78 5.72
N ALA A 20 5.97 11.29 6.92
CA ALA A 20 5.02 11.15 8.02
C ALA A 20 4.43 12.49 8.47
N GLU A 21 5.26 13.53 8.62
CA GLU A 21 4.78 14.88 8.95
C GLU A 21 3.86 15.47 7.87
N LEU A 22 4.16 15.21 6.59
CA LEU A 22 3.28 15.61 5.48
C LEU A 22 1.94 14.86 5.49
N ALA A 23 1.91 13.62 5.99
CA ALA A 23 0.71 12.80 6.03
C ALA A 23 -0.21 13.14 7.22
N ARG A 24 0.32 13.68 8.33
CA ARG A 24 -0.43 13.96 9.57
C ARG A 24 -1.70 14.80 9.37
N PRO A 25 -1.70 15.91 8.59
CA PRO A 25 -2.91 16.70 8.38
C PRO A 25 -4.07 15.93 7.72
N PHE A 26 -3.77 14.80 7.07
CA PHE A 26 -4.77 13.93 6.43
C PHE A 26 -5.32 12.85 7.38
N GLY A 27 -5.02 12.93 8.69
CA GLY A 27 -5.50 11.98 9.69
C GLY A 27 -4.76 10.65 9.70
N VAL A 28 -3.59 10.58 9.06
CA VAL A 28 -2.70 9.42 9.16
C VAL A 28 -2.08 9.42 10.56
N THR A 29 -2.29 8.33 11.30
CA THR A 29 -1.78 8.20 12.68
C THR A 29 -0.62 7.22 12.78
N HIS A 30 -0.43 6.36 11.78
CA HIS A 30 0.66 5.39 11.73
C HIS A 30 1.30 5.38 10.36
N THR A 31 2.63 5.27 10.33
CA THR A 31 3.40 5.15 9.09
C THR A 31 4.52 4.12 9.25
N GLY A 32 5.03 3.62 8.14
CA GLY A 32 6.16 2.69 8.12
C GLY A 32 6.77 2.57 6.73
N VAL A 33 7.94 1.94 6.66
CA VAL A 33 8.62 1.63 5.41
C VAL A 33 8.84 0.13 5.34
N ALA A 34 8.41 -0.48 4.23
CA ALA A 34 8.65 -1.88 3.92
C ALA A 34 9.59 -2.02 2.72
N SER A 35 10.20 -3.19 2.57
CA SER A 35 10.92 -3.53 1.35
C SER A 35 9.98 -3.57 0.14
N ALA A 36 10.51 -3.27 -1.05
CA ALA A 36 9.81 -3.47 -2.32
C ALA A 36 10.02 -4.88 -2.91
N ASP A 37 10.55 -5.81 -2.12
CA ASP A 37 10.65 -7.22 -2.51
C ASP A 37 9.27 -7.83 -2.77
N VAL A 38 9.28 -8.94 -3.51
CA VAL A 38 8.08 -9.73 -3.75
C VAL A 38 7.45 -10.19 -2.43
N MET A 39 6.14 -9.97 -2.29
CA MET A 39 5.35 -10.39 -1.13
C MET A 39 5.00 -11.89 -1.21
N GLU A 40 6.00 -12.75 -1.04
CA GLU A 40 5.89 -14.20 -1.29
C GLU A 40 4.80 -14.90 -0.48
N ALA A 41 4.62 -14.50 0.78
CA ALA A 41 3.56 -15.07 1.63
C ALA A 41 2.16 -14.77 1.08
N ALA A 42 1.90 -13.51 0.70
CA ALA A 42 0.65 -13.11 0.08
C ALA A 42 0.46 -13.80 -1.28
N ARG A 43 1.51 -13.88 -2.11
CA ARG A 43 1.47 -14.54 -3.42
C ARG A 43 1.01 -16.00 -3.31
N ARG A 44 1.64 -16.78 -2.43
CA ARG A 44 1.25 -18.19 -2.20
C ARG A 44 -0.21 -18.31 -1.78
N GLN A 45 -0.66 -17.45 -0.87
CA GLN A 45 -2.03 -17.46 -0.36
C GLN A 45 -3.07 -17.06 -1.40
N LEU A 46 -2.73 -16.13 -2.32
CA LEU A 46 -3.59 -15.75 -3.43
C LEU A 46 -3.68 -16.85 -4.48
N LEU A 47 -2.56 -17.48 -4.84
CA LEU A 47 -2.54 -18.59 -5.79
C LEU A 47 -3.30 -19.81 -5.26
N ALA A 48 -3.13 -20.15 -3.98
CA ALA A 48 -3.86 -21.26 -3.36
C ALA A 48 -5.38 -21.02 -3.33
N ARG A 49 -5.82 -19.78 -3.05
CA ARG A 49 -7.25 -19.42 -3.09
C ARG A 49 -7.81 -19.42 -4.51
N LEU A 50 -7.01 -18.99 -5.50
CA LEU A 50 -7.38 -19.04 -6.91
C LEU A 50 -7.64 -20.48 -7.36
N ASP A 51 -6.73 -21.39 -7.02
CA ASP A 51 -6.84 -22.83 -7.32
C ASP A 51 -8.05 -23.48 -6.65
N ALA A 52 -8.34 -23.08 -5.40
CA ALA A 52 -9.52 -23.55 -4.66
C ALA A 52 -10.85 -22.88 -5.07
N GLY A 53 -10.86 -21.97 -6.04
CA GLY A 53 -12.06 -21.23 -6.44
C GLY A 53 -12.55 -20.20 -5.41
N LEU A 54 -11.76 -19.90 -4.37
CA LEU A 54 -12.08 -19.00 -3.26
C LEU A 54 -11.81 -17.52 -3.61
N THR A 55 -12.32 -17.08 -4.76
CA THR A 55 -12.02 -15.75 -5.30
C THR A 55 -13.16 -14.75 -5.17
N ASP A 56 -14.40 -15.22 -4.99
CA ASP A 56 -15.62 -14.39 -4.90
C ASP A 56 -15.73 -13.33 -6.02
N GLY A 57 -15.19 -13.65 -7.21
CA GLY A 57 -15.13 -12.71 -8.33
C GLY A 57 -14.25 -11.47 -8.11
N MET A 58 -13.46 -11.40 -7.04
CA MET A 58 -12.62 -10.24 -6.67
C MET A 58 -11.45 -10.05 -7.65
N GLN A 59 -11.72 -9.47 -8.81
CA GLN A 59 -10.75 -9.24 -9.88
C GLN A 59 -9.58 -8.35 -9.43
N PHE A 60 -9.81 -7.36 -8.57
CA PHE A 60 -8.74 -6.52 -8.02
C PHE A 60 -7.66 -7.36 -7.31
N THR A 61 -8.10 -8.38 -6.56
CA THR A 61 -7.24 -9.23 -5.74
C THR A 61 -6.64 -10.39 -6.54
N PHE A 62 -7.43 -11.05 -7.40
CA PHE A 62 -7.09 -12.34 -8.01
C PHE A 62 -6.76 -12.32 -9.51
N LYS A 63 -6.99 -11.21 -10.24
CA LYS A 63 -6.79 -11.17 -11.71
C LYS A 63 -5.35 -11.47 -12.14
N ASN A 64 -4.36 -10.99 -11.39
CA ASN A 64 -2.94 -11.28 -11.65
C ASN A 64 -2.14 -11.23 -10.33
N PRO A 65 -2.11 -12.33 -9.57
CA PRO A 65 -1.44 -12.40 -8.27
C PRO A 65 0.07 -12.12 -8.34
N LEU A 66 0.72 -12.49 -9.44
CA LEU A 66 2.16 -12.23 -9.63
C LEU A 66 2.45 -10.73 -9.69
N ARG A 67 1.63 -9.99 -10.45
CA ARG A 67 1.74 -8.53 -10.55
C ARG A 67 1.34 -7.84 -9.25
N SER A 68 0.24 -8.25 -8.60
CA SER A 68 -0.26 -7.57 -7.38
C SER A 68 0.64 -7.77 -6.16
N THR A 69 1.57 -8.73 -6.20
CA THR A 69 2.51 -9.03 -5.11
C THR A 69 3.96 -8.66 -5.41
N ASP A 70 4.21 -8.01 -6.55
CA ASP A 70 5.54 -7.56 -6.95
C ASP A 70 5.54 -6.03 -7.16
N PRO A 71 6.00 -5.26 -6.16
CA PRO A 71 6.09 -3.80 -6.28
C PRO A 71 6.92 -3.33 -7.49
N GLY A 72 7.92 -4.11 -7.93
CA GLY A 72 8.76 -3.81 -9.07
C GLY A 72 8.02 -3.82 -10.41
N GLN A 73 6.89 -4.54 -10.50
CA GLN A 73 5.99 -4.54 -11.66
C GLN A 73 5.11 -3.29 -11.72
N ALA A 74 4.85 -2.64 -10.58
CA ALA A 74 4.09 -1.39 -10.51
C ALA A 74 5.00 -0.17 -10.73
N VAL A 75 6.17 -0.18 -10.11
CA VAL A 75 7.16 0.90 -10.20
C VAL A 75 8.53 0.29 -10.47
N ARG A 76 9.04 0.47 -11.70
CA ARG A 76 10.35 -0.06 -12.10
C ARG A 76 11.44 0.52 -11.20
N GLY A 77 12.25 -0.37 -10.62
CA GLY A 77 13.34 0.04 -9.73
C GLY A 77 12.89 0.44 -8.32
N ALA A 78 11.65 0.13 -7.92
CA ALA A 78 11.19 0.30 -6.55
C ALA A 78 12.15 -0.38 -5.57
N ARG A 79 12.48 0.33 -4.49
CA ARG A 79 13.36 -0.16 -3.42
C ARG A 79 12.64 -0.33 -2.10
N SER A 80 11.57 0.44 -1.89
CA SER A 80 10.78 0.44 -0.68
C SER A 80 9.35 0.89 -0.95
N VAL A 81 8.45 0.55 -0.03
CA VAL A 81 7.07 1.03 -0.01
C VAL A 81 6.86 1.81 1.28
N PHE A 82 6.46 3.09 1.18
CA PHE A 82 5.99 3.86 2.32
C PHE A 82 4.51 3.54 2.56
N VAL A 83 4.18 3.13 3.77
CA VAL A 83 2.83 2.73 4.17
C VAL A 83 2.30 3.76 5.16
N ALA A 84 1.05 4.17 4.96
CA ALA A 84 0.35 5.10 5.82
C ALA A 84 -1.02 4.51 6.20
N ALA A 85 -1.35 4.53 7.49
CA ALA A 85 -2.62 4.05 8.00
C ALA A 85 -3.39 5.18 8.68
N ARG A 86 -4.66 5.29 8.29
CA ARG A 86 -5.64 6.20 8.88
C ARG A 86 -6.71 5.36 9.59
N PRO A 87 -6.95 5.59 10.89
CA PRO A 87 -8.07 4.97 11.58
C PRO A 87 -9.38 5.35 10.90
N TYR A 88 -10.23 4.36 10.65
CA TYR A 88 -11.54 4.56 10.02
C TYR A 88 -12.70 4.48 11.01
N LEU A 89 -12.43 4.38 12.33
CA LEU A 89 -13.48 4.38 13.34
C LEU A 89 -14.31 5.66 13.16
N MET A 90 -15.48 5.50 12.56
CA MET A 90 -16.50 6.52 12.52
C MET A 90 -17.09 6.53 13.92
N GLU A 91 -17.28 7.69 14.53
CA GLU A 91 -18.17 7.77 15.70
C GLU A 91 -19.47 7.05 15.31
N PRO A 92 -20.04 6.18 16.18
CA PRO A 92 -21.31 5.54 15.88
C PRO A 92 -22.26 6.65 15.45
N ALA A 93 -22.91 6.48 14.30
CA ALA A 93 -23.95 7.41 13.88
C ALA A 93 -24.86 7.58 15.10
N ALA A 94 -24.98 8.82 15.61
CA ALA A 94 -25.86 9.07 16.74
C ALA A 94 -27.21 8.48 16.35
N ASP A 95 -27.65 7.43 17.07
CA ASP A 95 -28.83 6.66 16.71
C ASP A 95 -30.00 7.63 16.49
N GLY A 96 -30.29 7.86 15.22
CA GLY A 96 -31.31 8.79 14.78
C GLY A 96 -32.65 8.10 14.86
N ALA A 97 -33.23 8.15 16.06
CA ALA A 97 -34.65 8.12 16.39
C ALA A 97 -35.58 7.48 15.34
N ALA A 98 -36.03 6.26 15.65
CA ALA A 98 -37.33 5.80 15.18
C ALA A 98 -38.41 6.82 15.64
N ALA A 99 -39.11 7.40 14.66
CA ALA A 99 -40.43 8.00 14.81
C ALA A 99 -41.28 7.55 13.62
#